data_AF-A0A7C2VWR4-F1
#
_entry.id   AF-A0A7C2VWR4-F1
#
_cell.length_a   1.000
_cell.length_b   1.000
_cell.length_c   1.000
_cell.angle_alpha   90.00
_cell.angle_beta   90.00
_cell.angle_gamma   90.00
#
_symmetry.space_group_name_H-M   'P 1'
#
loop_
_entity.id
_entity.type
_entity.pdbx_description
1 polymer ?
#
loop_
_entity_poly.entity_id
_entity_poly.type
_entity_poly.pdbx_seq_one_letter_code
_entity_poly.pdbx_strand_id
1 'polypeptide(L)'
;MKTRWAALGLLLCVITGCLSAPPPAPTPAPPAPPALPTRPPAAQPTATAVPIATRPSRPPAGLTPAGMLALLEQTVPPDRDLHDLASRLRPTPGAGGRRLLPRPAEVGGREYFWVANQPARSYFSVAARLVHRSAHAQWYVQEGETVPVEAVQRSAQAFEERILPRIWQGFGLDRWLEPPEITVLTARVPGV
;
A
#
# COMPACT_ATOMS: atom_id res chain seq x y z
N MET A 1 53.54 17.15 13.66
CA MET A 1 54.51 16.63 14.65
C MET A 1 54.36 17.38 15.97
N LYS A 2 53.73 16.74 16.98
CA LYS A 2 54.00 16.79 18.43
C LYS A 2 52.74 16.42 19.21
N THR A 3 52.67 15.14 19.56
CA THR A 3 51.73 14.44 20.43
C THR A 3 52.16 14.56 21.90
N ARG A 4 51.21 14.68 22.84
CA ARG A 4 51.35 14.41 24.29
C ARG A 4 49.98 13.87 24.75
N TRP A 5 49.74 12.55 24.83
CA TRP A 5 50.06 11.56 25.87
C TRP A 5 49.42 11.78 27.26
N ALA A 6 48.49 10.84 27.54
CA ALA A 6 48.23 10.12 28.79
C ALA A 6 47.58 10.82 30.01
N ALA A 7 46.32 10.40 30.21
CA ALA A 7 45.71 9.86 31.44
C ALA A 7 46.44 10.06 32.78
N LEU A 8 45.69 10.59 33.76
CA LEU A 8 45.90 10.30 35.17
C LEU A 8 44.56 10.37 35.90
N GLY A 9 44.10 9.23 36.41
CA GLY A 9 43.00 9.17 37.37
C GLY A 9 43.50 9.48 38.77
N LEU A 10 42.70 10.21 39.55
CA LEU A 10 42.86 10.32 40.99
C LEU A 10 41.49 10.35 41.68
N LEU A 11 41.31 9.33 42.50
CA LEU A 11 40.27 9.10 43.51
C LEU A 11 40.44 10.12 44.67
N LEU A 12 39.35 10.60 45.30
CA LEU A 12 39.08 10.58 46.77
C LEU A 12 38.11 11.68 47.27
N CYS A 13 37.22 11.27 48.17
CA CYS A 13 36.60 12.00 49.31
C CYS A 13 35.43 12.99 49.10
N VAL A 14 34.21 12.45 49.29
CA VAL A 14 33.22 12.81 50.34
C VAL A 14 33.19 14.28 50.80
N ILE A 15 32.11 14.98 50.44
CA ILE A 15 31.50 15.97 51.34
C ILE A 15 29.97 15.87 51.23
N THR A 16 29.39 15.35 52.30
CA THR A 16 27.95 15.31 52.58
C THR A 16 27.46 16.73 52.80
N GLY A 17 26.62 17.24 51.88
CA GLY A 17 25.86 18.47 52.05
C GLY A 17 24.38 18.18 52.17
N CYS A 18 23.84 18.16 53.39
CA CYS A 18 22.40 18.15 53.64
C CYS A 18 21.81 19.48 53.14
N LEU A 19 21.16 19.46 51.98
CA LEU A 19 20.30 20.55 51.55
C LEU A 19 18.84 20.12 51.77
N SER A 20 18.28 20.48 52.93
CA SER A 20 16.86 20.32 53.23
C SER A 20 16.04 21.15 52.24
N ALA A 21 15.35 20.48 51.32
CA ALA A 21 14.35 21.11 50.45
C ALA A 21 13.11 21.47 51.28
N PRO A 22 12.51 22.67 51.07
CA PRO A 22 11.27 23.04 51.73
C PRO A 22 10.09 22.16 51.25
N PRO A 23 9.06 21.94 52.08
CA PRO A 23 7.90 21.13 51.69
C PRO A 23 7.17 21.76 50.51
N PRO A 24 6.70 20.97 49.52
CA PRO A 24 5.91 21.51 48.42
C PRO A 24 4.57 22.04 48.95
N ALA A 25 4.21 23.25 48.50
CA ALA A 25 2.90 23.83 48.76
C ALA A 25 1.79 22.88 48.24
N PRO A 26 0.61 22.80 48.89
CA PRO A 26 -0.49 21.98 48.41
C PRO A 26 -0.93 22.50 47.03
N THR A 27 -0.86 21.62 46.04
CA THR A 27 -1.35 21.88 44.69
C THR A 27 -2.86 22.16 44.75
N PRO A 28 -3.35 23.28 44.18
CA PRO A 28 -4.80 23.50 44.11
C PRO A 28 -5.43 22.41 43.24
N ALA A 29 -6.51 21.82 43.74
CA ALA A 29 -7.27 20.79 43.03
C ALA A 29 -7.76 21.34 41.67
N PRO A 30 -7.72 20.53 40.60
CA PRO A 30 -8.21 20.96 39.30
C PRO A 30 -9.72 21.26 39.38
N PRO A 31 -10.22 22.29 38.67
CA PRO A 31 -11.63 22.61 38.65
C PRO A 31 -12.43 21.43 38.07
N ALA A 32 -13.59 21.17 38.68
CA ALA A 32 -14.49 20.12 38.24
C ALA A 32 -14.87 20.30 36.75
N PRO A 33 -14.92 19.22 35.95
CA PRO A 33 -15.30 19.33 34.56
C PRO A 33 -16.76 19.82 34.44
N PRO A 34 -17.07 20.65 33.42
CA PRO A 34 -18.43 21.11 33.20
C PRO A 34 -19.35 19.92 32.93
N ALA A 35 -20.53 19.94 33.54
CA ALA A 35 -21.57 18.94 33.30
C ALA A 35 -21.94 18.93 31.81
N LEU A 36 -21.89 17.75 31.20
CA LEU A 36 -22.28 17.54 29.81
C LEU A 36 -23.77 17.88 29.64
N PRO A 37 -24.17 18.56 28.54
CA PRO A 37 -25.58 18.78 28.26
C PRO A 37 -26.28 17.45 28.00
N THR A 38 -27.37 17.18 28.74
CA THR A 38 -28.23 16.03 28.52
C THR A 38 -28.92 16.18 27.17
N ARG A 39 -28.55 15.34 26.20
CA ARG A 39 -29.17 15.31 24.86
C ARG A 39 -30.64 14.88 24.99
N PRO A 40 -31.60 15.58 24.35
CA PRO A 40 -32.98 15.10 24.27
C PRO A 40 -33.04 13.71 23.61
N PRO A 41 -34.04 12.86 23.92
CA PRO A 41 -34.19 11.58 23.26
C PRO A 41 -34.33 11.80 21.75
N ALA A 42 -33.44 11.19 20.97
CA ALA A 42 -33.55 11.24 19.52
C ALA A 42 -34.86 10.55 19.10
N ALA A 43 -35.68 11.22 18.30
CA ALA A 43 -36.82 10.60 17.65
C ALA A 43 -36.29 9.42 16.79
N GLN A 44 -36.79 8.22 17.07
CA GLN A 44 -36.43 7.02 16.32
C GLN A 44 -36.91 7.19 14.88
N PRO A 45 -36.04 7.11 13.86
CA PRO A 45 -36.51 7.09 12.48
C PRO A 45 -37.26 5.78 12.25
N THR A 46 -38.53 5.88 11.88
CA THR A 46 -39.31 4.77 11.36
C THR A 46 -38.57 4.18 10.16
N ALA A 47 -38.10 2.95 10.29
CA ALA A 47 -37.38 2.26 9.23
C ALA A 47 -38.34 1.94 8.08
N THR A 48 -38.32 2.75 7.03
CA THR A 48 -38.85 2.34 5.73
C THR A 48 -38.03 1.16 5.24
N ALA A 49 -38.68 0.03 5.00
CA ALA A 49 -38.04 -1.18 4.50
C ALA A 49 -37.39 -0.90 3.12
N VAL A 50 -36.08 -0.72 3.11
CA VAL A 50 -35.27 -0.68 1.89
C VAL A 50 -35.25 -2.11 1.34
N PRO A 51 -35.50 -2.35 0.03
CA PRO A 51 -35.36 -3.68 -0.53
C PRO A 51 -33.93 -4.18 -0.27
N ILE A 52 -33.83 -5.33 0.39
CA ILE A 52 -32.58 -6.00 0.72
C ILE A 52 -31.82 -6.21 -0.59
N ALA A 53 -30.60 -5.65 -0.67
CA ALA A 53 -29.66 -5.96 -1.73
C ALA A 53 -29.53 -7.47 -1.84
N THR A 54 -29.76 -8.01 -3.04
CA THR A 54 -29.74 -9.44 -3.33
C THR A 54 -28.42 -10.02 -2.83
N ARG A 55 -28.49 -10.81 -1.76
CA ARG A 55 -27.36 -11.59 -1.26
C ARG A 55 -26.79 -12.38 -2.44
N PRO A 56 -25.46 -12.44 -2.67
CA PRO A 56 -24.91 -13.37 -3.64
C PRO A 56 -25.49 -14.74 -3.30
N SER A 57 -26.16 -15.35 -4.28
CA SER A 57 -26.87 -16.61 -4.09
C SER A 57 -25.89 -17.59 -3.47
N ARG A 58 -26.27 -18.17 -2.33
CA ARG A 58 -25.56 -19.32 -1.78
C ARG A 58 -25.43 -20.32 -2.94
N PRO A 59 -24.24 -20.87 -3.23
CA PRO A 59 -24.13 -21.90 -4.26
C PRO A 59 -25.20 -22.95 -3.98
N PRO A 60 -25.97 -23.40 -4.98
CA PRO A 60 -27.06 -24.33 -4.77
C PRO A 60 -26.53 -25.52 -3.96
N ALA A 61 -27.17 -25.80 -2.83
CA ALA A 61 -26.79 -26.93 -2.00
C ALA A 61 -26.90 -28.20 -2.85
N GLY A 62 -25.78 -28.93 -3.02
CA GLY A 62 -25.73 -30.15 -3.82
C GLY A 62 -24.93 -30.07 -5.14
N LEU A 63 -24.20 -28.99 -5.42
CA LEU A 63 -23.26 -28.99 -6.55
C LEU A 63 -22.16 -30.05 -6.36
N THR A 64 -22.08 -30.98 -7.30
CA THR A 64 -20.94 -31.89 -7.41
C THR A 64 -19.68 -31.09 -7.79
N PRO A 65 -18.46 -31.62 -7.55
CA PRO A 65 -17.23 -30.98 -8.01
C PRO A 65 -17.26 -30.65 -9.51
N ALA A 66 -17.82 -31.53 -10.33
CA ALA A 66 -18.01 -31.30 -11.76
C ALA A 66 -19.00 -30.15 -12.05
N GLY A 67 -20.12 -30.08 -11.30
CA GLY A 67 -21.08 -29.00 -11.43
C GLY A 67 -20.50 -27.63 -11.00
N MET A 68 -19.64 -27.62 -9.97
CA MET A 68 -18.94 -26.40 -9.55
C MET A 68 -17.92 -25.95 -10.60
N LEU A 69 -17.16 -26.88 -11.21
CA LEU A 69 -16.21 -26.55 -12.27
C LEU A 69 -16.93 -25.96 -13.49
N ALA A 70 -18.03 -26.57 -13.93
CA ALA A 70 -18.83 -26.06 -15.05
C ALA A 70 -19.37 -24.64 -14.79
N LEU A 71 -19.75 -24.34 -13.53
CA LEU A 71 -20.18 -23.00 -13.14
C LEU A 71 -19.02 -21.99 -13.21
N LEU A 72 -17.82 -22.36 -12.77
CA LEU A 72 -16.63 -21.51 -12.83
C LEU A 72 -16.18 -21.26 -14.27
N GLU A 73 -16.24 -22.26 -15.16
CA GLU A 73 -15.96 -22.14 -16.60
C GLU A 73 -16.90 -21.18 -17.33
N GLN A 74 -18.11 -21.00 -16.82
CA GLN A 74 -19.09 -20.07 -17.37
C GLN A 74 -19.06 -18.69 -16.68
N THR A 75 -18.31 -18.55 -15.59
CA THR A 75 -18.23 -17.31 -14.82
C THR A 75 -17.05 -16.47 -15.29
N VAL A 76 -17.33 -15.30 -15.87
CA VAL A 76 -16.28 -14.31 -16.18
C VAL A 76 -15.94 -13.53 -14.91
N PRO A 77 -14.69 -13.60 -14.40
CA PRO A 77 -14.28 -12.78 -13.27
C PRO A 77 -14.38 -11.29 -13.63
N PRO A 78 -14.92 -10.43 -12.75
CA PRO A 78 -14.95 -9.00 -13.00
C PRO A 78 -13.53 -8.43 -12.99
N ASP A 79 -13.30 -7.39 -13.80
CA ASP A 79 -12.05 -6.63 -13.78
C ASP A 79 -11.73 -6.10 -12.38
N ARG A 80 -10.44 -6.05 -12.04
CA ARG A 80 -9.96 -5.51 -10.76
C ARG A 80 -9.94 -3.97 -10.77
N ASP A 81 -11.09 -3.35 -11.01
CA ASP A 81 -11.23 -1.90 -10.84
C ASP A 81 -11.36 -1.57 -9.35
N LEU A 82 -10.28 -1.06 -8.75
CA LEU A 82 -10.27 -0.70 -7.33
C LEU A 82 -11.28 0.39 -6.98
N HIS A 83 -11.63 1.27 -7.93
CA HIS A 83 -12.63 2.31 -7.71
C HIS A 83 -14.04 1.72 -7.68
N ASP A 84 -14.38 0.85 -8.63
CA ASP A 84 -15.65 0.10 -8.62
C ASP A 84 -15.78 -0.76 -7.36
N LEU A 85 -14.72 -1.51 -7.04
CA LEU A 85 -14.68 -2.37 -5.87
C LEU A 85 -14.85 -1.57 -4.57
N ALA A 86 -14.18 -0.42 -4.43
CA ALA A 86 -14.35 0.45 -3.27
C ALA A 86 -15.78 1.02 -3.18
N SER A 87 -16.34 1.43 -4.32
CA SER A 87 -17.69 1.99 -4.40
C SER A 87 -18.76 0.96 -4.03
N ARG A 88 -18.61 -0.29 -4.48
CA ARG A 88 -19.48 -1.42 -4.12
C ARG A 88 -19.32 -1.84 -2.67
N LEU A 89 -18.09 -1.84 -2.15
CA LEU A 89 -17.80 -2.22 -0.78
C LEU A 89 -18.34 -1.20 0.23
N ARG A 90 -18.21 0.10 -0.08
CA ARG A 90 -18.72 1.19 0.74
C ARG A 90 -19.20 2.36 -0.14
N PRO A 91 -20.50 2.40 -0.47
CA PRO A 91 -21.08 3.47 -1.25
C PRO A 91 -20.86 4.80 -0.52
N THR A 92 -19.97 5.65 -1.04
CA THR A 92 -19.70 6.96 -0.46
C THR A 92 -20.36 8.00 -1.35
N PRO A 93 -21.37 8.75 -0.86
CA PRO A 93 -22.01 9.81 -1.63
C PRO A 93 -20.96 10.79 -2.15
N GLY A 94 -20.91 11.02 -3.46
CA GLY A 94 -19.94 11.93 -4.08
C GLY A 94 -18.59 11.30 -4.49
N ALA A 95 -18.38 10.00 -4.29
CA ALA A 95 -17.19 9.29 -4.79
C ALA A 95 -17.24 9.02 -6.31
N GLY A 96 -17.78 9.95 -7.10
CA GLY A 96 -17.85 9.85 -8.55
C GLY A 96 -16.52 10.26 -9.18
N GLY A 97 -15.54 9.36 -9.20
CA GLY A 97 -14.29 9.57 -9.91
C GLY A 97 -14.10 8.45 -10.93
N ARG A 98 -14.48 8.69 -12.20
CA ARG A 98 -14.21 7.69 -13.26
C ARG A 98 -12.71 7.38 -13.27
N ARG A 99 -12.34 6.11 -13.12
CA ARG A 99 -10.98 5.65 -13.36
C ARG A 99 -10.61 6.09 -14.78
N LEU A 100 -9.71 7.06 -14.89
CA LEU A 100 -9.13 7.41 -16.19
C LEU A 100 -8.32 6.19 -16.61
N LEU A 101 -8.72 5.55 -17.71
CA LEU A 101 -7.87 4.57 -18.36
C LEU A 101 -6.55 5.29 -18.69
N PRO A 102 -5.40 4.83 -18.14
CA PRO A 102 -4.14 5.46 -18.43
C PRO A 102 -3.92 5.42 -19.94
N ARG A 103 -3.48 6.54 -20.50
CA ARG A 103 -3.01 6.55 -21.89
C ARG A 103 -1.90 5.50 -22.02
N PRO A 104 -1.86 4.69 -23.08
CA PRO A 104 -0.77 3.75 -23.30
C PRO A 104 0.57 4.49 -23.21
N ALA A 105 1.45 4.01 -22.34
CA ALA A 105 2.77 4.61 -22.17
C ALA A 105 3.63 4.34 -23.42
N GLU A 106 4.36 5.35 -23.83
CA GLU A 106 5.28 5.31 -24.98
C GLU A 106 6.72 5.30 -24.47
N VAL A 107 7.60 4.55 -25.12
CA VAL A 107 9.03 4.51 -24.74
C VAL A 107 9.61 5.93 -24.82
N GLY A 108 10.36 6.32 -23.79
CA GLY A 108 10.83 7.69 -23.58
C GLY A 108 9.86 8.55 -22.76
N GLY A 109 8.62 8.11 -22.56
CA GLY A 109 7.62 8.77 -21.74
C GLY A 109 8.04 8.85 -20.27
N ARG A 110 7.68 9.96 -19.61
CA ARG A 110 7.98 10.21 -18.21
C ARG A 110 6.73 10.02 -17.35
N GLU A 111 6.89 9.32 -16.24
CA GLU A 111 5.85 9.12 -15.23
C GLU A 111 6.39 9.34 -13.81
N TYR A 112 5.45 9.57 -12.88
CA TYR A 112 5.74 9.73 -11.46
C TYR A 112 5.16 8.57 -10.67
N PHE A 113 6.00 7.95 -9.85
CA PHE A 113 5.63 6.82 -9.00
C PHE A 113 5.71 7.22 -7.53
N TRP A 114 4.69 6.88 -6.75
CA TRP A 114 4.75 6.98 -5.30
C TRP A 114 5.33 5.69 -4.73
N VAL A 115 6.50 5.79 -4.11
CA VAL A 115 7.24 4.66 -3.55
C VAL A 115 7.22 4.76 -2.02
N ALA A 116 6.97 3.62 -1.37
CA ALA A 116 7.01 3.52 0.08
C ALA A 116 8.47 3.42 0.57
N ASN A 117 8.89 4.34 1.43
CA ASN A 117 10.09 4.23 2.26
C ASN A 117 9.69 3.53 3.57
N GLN A 118 9.83 2.20 3.60
CA GLN A 118 9.41 1.40 4.75
C GLN A 118 10.17 1.74 6.04
N PRO A 119 11.52 1.90 6.04
CA PRO A 119 12.25 2.30 7.23
C PRO A 119 11.76 3.62 7.83
N ALA A 120 11.48 4.63 6.99
CA ALA A 120 11.03 5.94 7.45
C ALA A 120 9.49 6.05 7.59
N ARG A 121 8.73 4.99 7.27
CA ARG A 121 7.26 4.97 7.25
C ARG A 121 6.66 6.15 6.46
N SER A 122 7.29 6.50 5.35
CA SER A 122 6.90 7.63 4.52
C SER A 122 6.76 7.22 3.06
N TYR A 123 6.20 8.11 2.24
CA TYR A 123 6.13 7.94 0.79
C TYR A 123 6.91 9.08 0.13
N PHE A 124 7.53 8.77 -1.00
CA PHE A 124 8.20 9.76 -1.84
C PHE A 124 7.88 9.51 -3.30
N SER A 125 7.93 10.57 -4.11
CA SER A 125 7.69 10.50 -5.54
C SER A 125 9.00 10.28 -6.30
N VAL A 126 9.01 9.36 -7.25
CA VAL A 126 10.11 9.11 -8.18
C VAL A 126 9.67 9.50 -9.59
N ALA A 127 10.41 10.40 -10.23
CA ALA A 127 10.29 10.63 -11.66
C ALA A 127 11.07 9.54 -12.40
N ALA A 128 10.44 8.83 -13.32
CA ALA A 128 11.06 7.76 -14.07
C ALA A 128 10.65 7.80 -15.54
N ARG A 129 11.51 7.26 -16.40
CA ARG A 129 11.30 7.19 -17.85
C ARG A 129 11.08 5.74 -18.28
N LEU A 130 10.09 5.51 -19.12
CA LEU A 130 9.85 4.22 -19.76
C LEU A 130 11.00 3.94 -20.74
N VAL A 131 11.78 2.89 -20.47
CA VAL A 131 12.94 2.51 -21.29
C VAL A 131 12.62 1.35 -22.23
N HIS A 132 11.68 0.48 -21.86
CA HIS A 132 11.27 -0.66 -22.66
C HIS A 132 9.84 -1.09 -22.30
N ARG A 133 9.10 -1.58 -23.30
CA ARG A 133 7.77 -2.16 -23.14
C ARG A 133 7.68 -3.46 -23.92
N SER A 134 7.17 -4.50 -23.28
CA SER A 134 6.86 -5.80 -23.88
C SER A 134 5.34 -5.99 -23.96
N ALA A 135 4.88 -7.21 -24.24
CA ALA A 135 3.46 -7.53 -24.31
C ALA A 135 2.75 -7.35 -22.96
N HIS A 136 3.38 -7.77 -21.86
CA HIS A 136 2.76 -7.80 -20.53
C HIS A 136 3.51 -6.99 -19.48
N ALA A 137 4.53 -6.22 -19.85
CA ALA A 137 5.29 -5.45 -18.88
C ALA A 137 5.91 -4.15 -19.44
N GLN A 138 6.11 -3.20 -18.52
CA GLN A 138 6.73 -1.91 -18.77
C GLN A 138 7.90 -1.70 -17.81
N TRP A 139 9.07 -1.30 -18.33
CA TRP A 139 10.26 -1.04 -17.53
C TRP A 139 10.54 0.45 -17.45
N TYR A 140 10.43 1.01 -16.26
CA TYR A 140 10.76 2.40 -15.95
C TYR A 140 12.10 2.46 -15.20
N VAL A 141 12.92 3.44 -15.56
CA VAL A 141 14.17 3.75 -14.87
C VAL A 141 14.09 5.16 -14.31
N GLN A 142 14.41 5.33 -13.04
CA GLN A 142 14.46 6.63 -12.38
C GLN A 142 15.32 7.62 -13.17
N GLU A 143 14.84 8.87 -13.31
CA GLU A 143 15.60 9.91 -13.97
C GLU A 143 16.92 10.19 -13.22
N GLY A 144 18.03 10.25 -13.96
CA GLY A 144 19.38 10.40 -13.42
C GLY A 144 20.11 9.07 -13.17
N GLU A 145 19.40 7.94 -13.15
CA GLU A 145 20.01 6.62 -13.12
C GLU A 145 20.31 6.13 -14.54
N THR A 146 21.42 5.40 -14.71
CA THR A 146 21.83 4.84 -16.00
C THR A 146 21.80 3.32 -15.92
N VAL A 147 20.95 2.70 -16.74
CA VAL A 147 20.85 1.25 -16.89
C VAL A 147 21.09 0.90 -18.35
N PRO A 148 21.95 -0.10 -18.66
CA PRO A 148 22.18 -0.50 -20.04
C PRO A 148 20.90 -1.03 -20.69
N VAL A 149 20.54 -0.51 -21.86
CA VAL A 149 19.27 -0.83 -22.53
C VAL A 149 19.20 -2.32 -22.89
N GLU A 150 20.33 -2.91 -23.30
CA GLU A 150 20.44 -4.33 -23.59
C GLU A 150 20.20 -5.22 -22.36
N ALA A 151 20.51 -4.73 -21.15
CA ALA A 151 20.21 -5.44 -19.92
C ALA A 151 18.70 -5.43 -19.64
N VAL A 152 18.03 -4.30 -19.88
CA VAL A 152 16.57 -4.18 -19.75
C VAL A 152 15.86 -5.08 -20.75
N GLN A 153 16.27 -5.06 -22.02
CA GLN A 153 15.70 -5.92 -23.07
C GLN A 153 15.87 -7.41 -22.72
N ARG A 154 17.05 -7.82 -22.23
CA ARG A 154 17.27 -9.20 -21.78
C ARG A 154 16.38 -9.57 -20.60
N SER A 155 16.17 -8.65 -19.66
CA SER A 155 15.23 -8.84 -18.55
C SER A 155 13.79 -9.00 -19.06
N ALA A 156 13.40 -8.20 -20.05
CA ALA A 156 12.07 -8.26 -20.64
C ALA A 156 11.82 -9.57 -21.37
N GLN A 157 12.79 -10.01 -22.17
CA GLN A 157 12.74 -11.29 -22.84
C GLN A 157 12.64 -12.45 -21.83
N ALA A 158 13.48 -12.44 -20.79
CA ALA A 158 13.41 -13.46 -19.74
C ALA A 158 12.06 -13.46 -19.00
N PHE A 159 11.46 -12.28 -18.81
CA PHE A 159 10.13 -12.17 -18.22
C PHE A 159 9.07 -12.85 -19.11
N GLU A 160 8.99 -12.49 -20.39
CA GLU A 160 7.98 -13.01 -21.31
C GLU A 160 8.16 -14.49 -21.63
N GLU A 161 9.39 -14.94 -21.86
CA GLU A 161 9.65 -16.30 -22.36
C GLU A 161 9.78 -17.34 -21.24
N ARG A 162 10.13 -16.91 -20.02
CA ARG A 162 10.50 -17.84 -18.93
C ARG A 162 9.73 -17.62 -17.65
N ILE A 163 9.64 -16.38 -17.16
CA ILE A 163 9.04 -16.10 -15.85
C ILE A 163 7.53 -16.14 -15.94
N LEU A 164 6.94 -15.37 -16.85
CA LEU A 164 5.50 -15.23 -16.98
C LEU A 164 4.82 -16.58 -17.29
N PRO A 165 5.29 -17.39 -18.27
CA PRO A 165 4.64 -18.66 -18.58
C PRO A 165 4.69 -19.63 -17.39
N ARG A 166 5.80 -19.65 -16.64
CA ARG A 166 5.95 -20.53 -15.46
C ARG A 166 5.04 -20.13 -14.32
N ILE A 167 4.89 -18.83 -14.05
CA ILE A 167 3.94 -18.34 -13.03
C ILE A 167 2.52 -18.68 -13.49
N TRP A 168 2.18 -18.40 -14.75
CA TRP A 168 0.83 -18.60 -15.26
C TRP A 168 0.41 -20.07 -15.24
N GLN A 169 1.29 -20.97 -15.69
CA GLN A 169 1.07 -22.42 -15.65
C GLN A 169 1.11 -22.97 -14.22
N GLY A 170 2.06 -22.51 -13.41
CA GLY A 170 2.27 -23.01 -12.04
C GLY A 170 1.07 -22.76 -11.12
N PHE A 171 0.35 -21.66 -11.35
CA PHE A 171 -0.89 -21.33 -10.63
C PHE A 171 -2.16 -21.77 -11.39
N GLY A 172 -2.04 -22.38 -12.58
CA GLY A 172 -3.17 -22.79 -13.41
C GLY A 172 -4.06 -21.63 -13.87
N LEU A 173 -3.48 -20.43 -14.00
CA LEU A 173 -4.19 -19.19 -14.37
C LEU A 173 -4.46 -19.10 -15.86
N ASP A 174 -3.68 -19.82 -16.67
CA ASP A 174 -3.76 -19.92 -18.13
C ASP A 174 -5.13 -20.35 -18.66
N ARG A 175 -5.95 -20.97 -17.81
CA ARG A 175 -7.31 -21.42 -18.15
C ARG A 175 -8.39 -20.38 -17.88
N TRP A 176 -8.10 -19.34 -17.10
CA TRP A 176 -9.12 -18.49 -16.49
C TRP A 176 -8.90 -17.00 -16.72
N LEU A 177 -7.64 -16.58 -16.88
CA LEU A 177 -7.26 -15.17 -16.90
C LEU A 177 -6.23 -14.90 -17.99
N GLU A 178 -6.33 -13.71 -18.57
CA GLU A 178 -5.24 -13.11 -19.36
C GLU A 178 -4.16 -12.54 -18.42
N PRO A 179 -2.87 -12.63 -18.78
CA PRO A 179 -1.82 -12.04 -17.98
C PRO A 179 -2.00 -10.52 -17.85
N PRO A 180 -1.95 -9.95 -16.63
CA PRO A 180 -2.05 -8.51 -16.46
C PRO A 180 -0.78 -7.81 -16.97
N GLU A 181 -0.93 -6.59 -17.47
CA GLU A 181 0.23 -5.71 -17.71
C GLU A 181 0.80 -5.24 -16.37
N ILE A 182 2.10 -5.47 -16.14
CA ILE A 182 2.80 -5.05 -14.93
C ILE A 182 3.77 -3.91 -15.20
N THR A 183 4.04 -3.10 -14.17
CA THR A 183 5.07 -2.05 -14.23
C THR A 183 6.23 -2.43 -13.33
N VAL A 184 7.43 -2.42 -13.91
CA VAL A 184 8.71 -2.65 -13.22
C VAL A 184 9.42 -1.31 -13.09
N LEU A 185 9.61 -0.84 -11.86
CA LEU A 185 10.34 0.39 -11.57
C LEU A 185 11.74 0.07 -11.04
N THR A 186 12.76 0.51 -11.76
CA THR A 186 14.16 0.51 -11.29
C THR A 186 14.48 1.89 -10.75
N ALA A 187 14.57 2.01 -9.42
CA ALA A 187 14.79 3.27 -8.72
C ALA A 187 15.64 3.07 -7.47
N ARG A 188 16.29 4.15 -7.01
CA ARG A 188 16.99 4.18 -5.72
C ARG A 188 15.97 4.38 -4.61
N VAL A 189 15.75 3.35 -3.81
CA VAL A 189 14.89 3.41 -2.64
C VAL A 189 15.78 3.55 -1.40
N PRO A 190 15.57 4.57 -0.54
CA PRO A 190 16.38 4.73 0.67
C PRO A 190 16.28 3.50 1.59
N GLY A 191 17.43 2.94 1.98
CA GLY A 191 17.50 1.88 2.97
C GLY A 191 17.33 0.45 2.43
N VAL A 192 17.42 0.24 1.11
CA VAL A 192 17.56 -1.07 0.47
C VAL A 192 18.83 -1.15 -0.37
#